data_AF-A0A6V7X473-F1
#
_entry.id   AF-A0A6V7X473-F1
#
_cell.length_a   1.000
_cell.length_b   1.000
_cell.length_c   1.000
_cell.angle_alpha   90.00
_cell.angle_beta   90.00
_cell.angle_gamma   90.00
#
_symmetry.space_group_name_H-M   'P 1'
#
loop_
_entity.id
_entity.type
_entity.pdbx_description
1 polymer ?
#
loop_
_entity_poly.entity_id
_entity_poly.type
_entity_poly.pdbx_seq_one_letter_code
_entity_poly.pdbx_strand_id
1 'polypeptide(L)'
;MHAALPQSFLHLKAQADVEDKLLNGTVQPTIVKNRESRLATLLAHSFMVPTYFLALNYLRHFPTSVFNGVFLFLAYSSTIGNEICQRTLLLFTEQRSYPPTHYIRRVPQRIVHLFTLTELFQLAILLIIGHFPWPVIRLFFPLALIIFIPLRALIFPCIFKVEHLEIIDGVH
;
A
#
# COMPACT_ATOMS: atom_id res chain seq x y z
N MET A 1 9.89 -8.08 -15.96
CA MET A 1 9.86 -7.06 -14.88
C MET A 1 8.41 -6.89 -14.45
N HIS A 2 8.06 -7.19 -13.20
CA HIS A 2 6.71 -6.98 -12.67
C HIS A 2 6.63 -5.57 -12.06
N ALA A 3 5.76 -4.71 -12.58
CA ALA A 3 5.76 -3.26 -12.35
C ALA A 3 5.25 -2.78 -10.97
N ALA A 4 4.71 -3.70 -10.15
CA ALA A 4 4.08 -3.38 -8.86
C ALA A 4 4.94 -3.81 -7.66
N LEU A 5 6.21 -3.39 -7.65
CA LEU A 5 7.09 -3.59 -6.49
C LEU A 5 7.05 -2.33 -5.60
N PRO A 6 7.24 -2.45 -4.27
CA PRO A 6 7.29 -1.30 -3.36
C PRO A 6 8.29 -0.22 -3.79
N GLN A 7 9.31 -0.60 -4.57
CA GLN A 7 10.28 0.31 -5.16
C GLN A 7 9.68 1.36 -6.10
N SER A 8 8.67 1.03 -6.92
CA SER A 8 8.09 2.00 -7.85
C SER A 8 7.32 3.09 -7.10
N PHE A 9 6.55 2.70 -6.08
CA PHE A 9 5.90 3.63 -5.16
C PHE A 9 6.91 4.52 -4.42
N LEU A 10 7.96 3.92 -3.85
CA LEU A 10 8.98 4.67 -3.12
C LEU A 10 9.77 5.62 -4.01
N HIS A 11 10.03 5.26 -5.27
CA HIS A 11 10.65 6.15 -6.25
C HIS A 11 9.79 7.39 -6.52
N LEU A 12 8.48 7.19 -6.73
CA LEU A 12 7.54 8.31 -6.90
C LEU A 12 7.48 9.19 -5.66
N LYS A 13 7.43 8.57 -4.46
CA LYS A 13 7.42 9.31 -3.19
C LYS A 13 8.70 10.14 -2.98
N ALA A 14 9.85 9.65 -3.43
CA ALA A 14 11.11 10.38 -3.38
C ALA A 14 11.18 11.57 -4.37
N GLN A 15 10.32 11.59 -5.38
CA GLN A 15 10.20 12.68 -6.36
C GLN A 15 9.05 13.65 -6.05
N ALA A 16 8.27 13.36 -5.02
CA ALA A 16 7.13 14.16 -4.61
C ALA A 16 7.57 15.32 -3.71
N ASP A 17 7.18 16.54 -4.09
CA ASP A 17 7.24 17.72 -3.25
C ASP A 17 6.01 17.70 -2.33
N VAL A 18 6.25 17.59 -1.02
CA VAL A 18 5.22 17.54 0.02
C VAL A 18 5.19 18.88 0.75
N GLU A 19 4.00 19.48 0.83
CA GLU A 19 3.77 20.70 1.59
C GLU A 19 2.76 20.44 2.71
N ASP A 20 2.98 21.09 3.85
CA ASP A 20 2.09 21.03 5.00
C ASP A 20 0.91 21.98 4.76
N LYS A 21 -0.28 21.42 4.51
CA LYS A 21 -1.51 22.19 4.32
C LYS A 21 -2.38 22.11 5.57
N LEU A 22 -2.94 23.25 5.96
CA LEU A 22 -3.93 23.34 7.02
C LEU A 22 -5.29 22.89 6.48
N LEU A 23 -5.64 21.63 6.70
CA LEU A 23 -6.93 21.05 6.34
C LEU A 23 -7.76 20.88 7.60
N ASN A 24 -8.90 21.59 7.66
CA ASN A 24 -9.87 21.51 8.75
C ASN A 24 -9.25 21.70 10.16
N GLY A 25 -8.30 22.62 10.31
CA GLY A 25 -7.63 22.92 11.59
C GLY A 25 -6.51 21.95 11.97
N THR A 26 -6.20 20.96 11.13
CA THR A 26 -5.04 20.06 11.28
C THR A 26 -4.02 20.27 10.17
N VAL A 27 -2.74 20.32 10.53
CA VAL A 27 -1.64 20.32 9.55
C VAL A 27 -1.54 18.90 8.98
N GLN A 28 -1.77 18.75 7.68
CA GLN A 28 -1.63 17.47 7.00
C GLN A 28 -0.64 17.62 5.83
N PRO A 29 0.33 16.69 5.70
CA PRO A 29 1.24 16.69 4.58
C PRO A 29 0.50 16.30 3.31
N THR A 30 0.42 17.21 2.34
CA THR A 30 -0.20 16.96 1.03
C THR A 30 0.86 16.98 -0.06
N ILE A 31 0.79 16.01 -0.97
CA ILE A 31 1.64 15.99 -2.17
C ILE A 31 1.15 17.08 -3.13
N VAL A 32 2.00 18.06 -3.41
CA VAL A 32 1.64 19.21 -4.26
C VAL A 32 2.07 19.00 -5.69
N LYS A 33 3.26 18.43 -5.88
CA LYS A 33 3.81 18.20 -7.21
C LYS A 33 4.66 16.93 -7.20
N ASN A 34 4.57 16.16 -8.28
CA ASN A 34 5.49 15.06 -8.53
C ASN A 34 6.44 15.42 -9.67
N ARG A 35 7.74 15.22 -9.47
CA ARG A 35 8.76 15.48 -10.50
C ARG A 35 9.01 14.23 -11.32
N GLU A 36 8.38 14.13 -12.48
CA GLU A 36 8.64 13.00 -13.38
C GLU A 36 10.06 13.08 -13.96
N SER A 37 10.94 12.17 -13.52
CA SER A 37 12.31 12.08 -14.05
C SER A 37 12.53 10.77 -14.80
N ARG A 38 12.68 10.87 -16.12
CA ARG A 38 13.12 9.74 -16.97
C ARG A 38 14.61 9.45 -16.79
N LEU A 39 15.38 10.48 -16.45
CA LEU A 39 16.83 10.42 -16.30
C LEU A 39 17.21 9.59 -15.07
N ALA A 40 16.46 9.70 -13.96
CA ALA A 40 16.72 8.90 -12.77
C ALA A 40 16.63 7.39 -13.05
N THR A 41 15.59 6.96 -13.77
CA THR A 41 15.42 5.55 -14.17
C THR A 41 16.51 5.10 -15.15
N LEU A 42 16.86 5.94 -16.14
CA LEU A 42 17.92 5.63 -17.09
C LEU A 42 19.28 5.48 -16.40
N LEU A 43 19.65 6.42 -15.51
CA LEU A 43 20.89 6.33 -14.75
C LEU A 43 20.91 5.11 -13.84
N ALA A 44 19.81 4.82 -13.14
CA ALA A 44 19.72 3.64 -12.29
C ALA A 44 19.98 2.34 -13.06
N HIS A 45 19.37 2.18 -14.24
CA HIS A 45 19.58 1.00 -15.08
C HIS A 45 20.99 0.95 -15.69
N SER A 46 21.50 2.09 -16.19
CA SER A 46 22.84 2.17 -16.77
C SER A 46 23.94 1.86 -15.76
N PHE A 47 23.79 2.31 -14.50
CA PHE A 47 24.77 2.06 -13.45
C PHE A 47 24.58 0.74 -12.70
N MET A 48 23.45 0.04 -12.87
CA MET A 48 23.17 -1.21 -12.16
C MET A 48 24.26 -2.27 -12.39
N VAL A 49 24.62 -2.52 -13.66
CA VAL A 49 25.59 -3.57 -14.03
C VAL A 49 27.03 -3.21 -13.61
N PRO A 50 27.56 -2.00 -13.90
CA PRO A 50 28.90 -1.62 -13.43
C PRO A 50 29.04 -1.63 -11.91
N THR A 51 28.03 -1.11 -11.20
CA THR A 51 28.05 -1.06 -9.73
C THR A 51 28.02 -2.47 -9.14
N TYR A 52 27.28 -3.40 -9.74
CA TYR A 52 27.28 -4.79 -9.30
C TYR A 52 28.70 -5.39 -9.32
N PHE A 53 29.43 -5.28 -10.44
CA PHE A 53 30.78 -5.85 -10.54
C PHE A 53 31.79 -5.19 -9.60
N LEU A 54 31.72 -3.87 -9.41
CA LEU A 54 32.63 -3.15 -8.54
C LEU A 54 32.34 -3.39 -7.04
N ALA A 55 31.05 -3.43 -6.69
CA ALA A 55 30.61 -3.51 -5.31
C ALA A 55 30.53 -4.96 -4.78
N LEU A 56 30.48 -5.99 -5.65
CA LEU A 56 30.33 -7.39 -5.24
C LEU A 56 31.36 -7.85 -4.19
N ASN A 57 32.62 -7.44 -4.36
CA ASN A 57 33.70 -7.80 -3.43
C ASN A 57 33.49 -7.17 -2.05
N TYR A 58 32.96 -5.94 -2.00
CA TYR A 58 32.67 -5.24 -0.75
C TYR A 58 31.37 -5.74 -0.09
N LEU A 59 30.34 -6.02 -0.88
CA LEU A 59 29.03 -6.48 -0.40
C LEU A 59 29.12 -7.81 0.37
N ARG A 60 30.08 -8.67 0.05
CA ARG A 60 30.33 -9.94 0.76
C ARG A 60 30.74 -9.74 2.23
N HIS A 61 31.29 -8.59 2.58
CA HIS A 61 31.68 -8.29 3.96
C HIS A 61 30.49 -7.87 4.83
N PHE A 62 29.38 -7.45 4.22
CA PHE A 62 28.18 -7.08 4.98
C PHE A 62 27.38 -8.33 5.35
N PRO A 63 26.99 -8.48 6.63
CA PRO A 63 26.16 -9.61 7.03
C PRO A 63 24.78 -9.49 6.37
N THR A 64 24.20 -10.64 6.00
CA THR A 64 22.85 -10.72 5.40
C THR A 64 21.77 -10.06 6.26
N SER A 65 21.99 -9.98 7.57
CA SER A 65 21.14 -9.26 8.52
C SER A 65 20.94 -7.78 8.18
N VAL A 66 21.93 -7.09 7.63
CA VAL A 66 21.81 -5.67 7.25
C VAL A 66 20.82 -5.51 6.10
N PHE A 67 20.91 -6.37 5.09
CA PHE A 67 19.97 -6.36 3.97
C PHE A 67 18.55 -6.70 4.42
N ASN A 68 18.38 -7.66 5.33
CA ASN A 68 17.07 -7.96 5.92
C ASN A 68 16.47 -6.74 6.64
N GLY A 69 17.29 -5.97 7.35
CA GLY A 69 16.85 -4.70 7.96
C GLY A 69 16.38 -3.68 6.93
N VAL A 70 17.12 -3.52 5.82
CA VAL A 70 16.71 -2.64 4.71
C VAL A 70 15.42 -3.12 4.06
N PHE A 71 15.26 -4.42 3.81
CA PHE A 71 14.01 -4.96 3.26
C PHE A 71 12.82 -4.75 4.19
N LEU A 72 13.00 -4.91 5.50
CA LEU A 72 11.96 -4.64 6.49
C LEU A 72 11.57 -3.16 6.52
N PHE A 73 12.54 -2.25 6.45
CA PHE A 73 12.28 -0.82 6.34
C PHE A 73 11.51 -0.49 5.06
N LEU A 74 11.92 -1.03 3.91
CA LEU A 74 11.22 -0.82 2.63
C LEU A 74 9.79 -1.34 2.69
N ALA A 75 9.58 -2.52 3.27
CA ALA A 75 8.25 -3.08 3.49
C ALA A 75 7.39 -2.15 4.35
N TYR A 76 7.90 -1.72 5.51
CA TYR A 76 7.20 -0.79 6.39
C TYR A 76 6.87 0.53 5.70
N SER A 77 7.86 1.19 5.08
CA SER A 77 7.65 2.47 4.38
C SER A 77 6.67 2.38 3.22
N SER A 78 6.54 1.21 2.58
CA SER A 78 5.54 0.99 1.53
C SER A 78 4.10 0.86 2.04
N THR A 79 3.91 0.52 3.31
CA THR A 79 2.58 0.45 3.94
C THR A 79 2.07 1.81 4.43
N ILE A 80 2.98 2.77 4.63
CA ILE A 80 2.62 4.13 5.06
C ILE A 80 1.86 4.83 3.94
N GLY A 81 0.61 5.21 4.22
CA GLY A 81 -0.29 5.83 3.24
C GLY A 81 -1.24 4.83 2.56
N ASN A 82 -1.20 3.55 2.94
CA ASN A 82 -2.19 2.57 2.48
C ASN A 82 -3.45 2.63 3.35
N GLU A 83 -4.60 2.92 2.72
CA GLU A 83 -5.90 3.02 3.38
C GLU A 83 -6.33 1.72 4.09
N ILE A 84 -5.99 0.54 3.56
CA ILE A 84 -6.28 -0.74 4.22
C ILE A 84 -5.52 -0.82 5.55
N CYS A 85 -4.23 -0.46 5.55
CA CYS A 85 -3.39 -0.48 6.74
C CYS A 85 -3.88 0.54 7.79
N GLN A 86 -4.22 1.76 7.35
CA GLN A 86 -4.76 2.78 8.24
C GLN A 86 -6.09 2.33 8.87
N ARG A 87 -7.01 1.79 8.07
CA ARG A 87 -8.30 1.29 8.59
C ARG A 87 -8.15 0.04 9.46
N THR A 88 -7.15 -0.80 9.20
CA THR A 88 -6.84 -1.94 10.07
C THR A 88 -6.42 -1.46 11.46
N LEU A 89 -5.66 -0.36 11.57
CA LEU A 89 -5.30 0.23 12.86
C LEU A 89 -6.53 0.79 13.60
N LEU A 90 -7.54 1.26 12.89
CA LEU A 90 -8.81 1.71 13.47
C LEU A 90 -9.64 0.58 14.08
N LEU A 91 -9.43 -0.69 13.69
CA LEU A 91 -10.06 -1.84 14.35
C LEU A 91 -9.67 -1.89 15.84
N PHE A 92 -8.44 -1.50 16.17
CA PHE A 92 -7.89 -1.52 17.52
C PHE A 92 -8.06 -0.19 18.27
N THR A 93 -8.53 0.86 17.59
CA THR A 93 -8.61 2.21 18.16
C THR A 93 -10.04 2.48 18.68
N GLU A 94 -10.15 3.08 19.86
CA GLU A 94 -11.46 3.49 20.39
C GLU A 94 -12.03 4.68 19.59
N GLN A 95 -13.34 4.67 19.35
CA GLN A 95 -14.01 5.70 18.54
C GLN A 95 -13.84 7.14 19.08
N ARG A 96 -13.69 7.28 20.40
CA ARG A 96 -13.50 8.59 21.06
C ARG A 96 -12.19 9.26 20.67
N SER A 97 -11.18 8.47 20.30
CA SER A 97 -9.85 8.95 19.92
C SER A 97 -9.78 9.48 18.48
N TYR A 98 -10.82 9.27 17.67
CA TYR A 98 -10.82 9.75 16.28
C TYR A 98 -10.88 11.28 16.25
N PRO A 99 -10.09 11.95 15.38
CA PRO A 99 -10.18 13.39 15.26
C PRO A 99 -11.59 13.80 14.81
N PRO A 100 -12.10 14.95 15.28
CA PRO A 100 -13.48 15.38 15.02
C PRO A 100 -13.78 15.61 13.53
N THR A 101 -12.75 15.90 12.73
CA THR A 101 -12.83 16.18 11.30
C THR A 101 -12.61 14.95 10.42
N HIS A 102 -12.42 13.76 11.01
CA HIS A 102 -12.13 12.53 10.27
C HIS A 102 -13.34 12.03 9.48
N TYR A 103 -13.15 11.71 8.20
CA TYR A 103 -14.23 11.26 7.28
C TYR A 103 -15.03 10.07 7.83
N ILE A 104 -14.35 9.16 8.53
CA ILE A 104 -14.92 7.95 9.16
C ILE A 104 -16.02 8.24 10.17
N ARG A 105 -16.08 9.43 10.79
CA ARG A 105 -17.20 9.79 11.69
C ARG A 105 -18.54 9.91 10.96
N ARG A 106 -18.55 10.07 9.64
CA ARG A 106 -19.76 10.12 8.81
C ARG A 106 -20.38 8.74 8.57
N VAL A 107 -19.66 7.67 8.88
CA VAL A 107 -20.11 6.29 8.67
C VAL A 107 -20.16 5.55 10.01
N PRO A 108 -21.19 4.71 10.26
CA PRO A 108 -21.23 3.86 11.44
C PRO A 108 -19.97 2.98 11.55
N GLN A 109 -19.31 2.98 12.71
CA GLN A 109 -18.05 2.25 12.92
C GLN A 109 -18.15 0.75 12.60
N ARG A 110 -19.31 0.14 12.87
CA ARG A 110 -19.57 -1.28 12.54
C ARG A 110 -19.43 -1.58 11.06
N ILE A 111 -19.85 -0.65 10.20
CA ILE A 111 -19.77 -0.80 8.74
C ILE A 111 -18.31 -0.73 8.29
N VAL A 112 -17.56 0.22 8.84
CA VAL A 112 -16.12 0.36 8.56
C VAL A 112 -15.36 -0.90 8.99
N HIS A 113 -15.64 -1.42 10.18
CA HIS A 113 -15.02 -2.65 10.68
C HIS A 113 -15.37 -3.87 9.82
N LEU A 114 -16.64 -4.02 9.43
CA LEU A 114 -17.07 -5.12 8.56
C LEU A 114 -16.40 -5.04 7.17
N PHE A 115 -16.29 -3.82 6.63
CA PHE A 115 -15.62 -3.57 5.36
C PHE A 115 -14.13 -3.94 5.44
N THR A 116 -13.40 -3.42 6.43
CA THR A 116 -11.98 -3.72 6.62
C THR A 116 -11.73 -5.21 6.89
N LEU A 117 -12.59 -5.89 7.65
CA LEU A 117 -12.49 -7.34 7.83
C LEU A 117 -12.67 -8.11 6.52
N THR A 118 -13.56 -7.65 5.64
CA THR A 118 -13.76 -8.25 4.31
C THR A 118 -12.53 -8.07 3.43
N GLU A 119 -11.90 -6.90 3.45
CA GLU A 119 -10.64 -6.66 2.73
C GLU A 119 -9.48 -7.50 3.29
N LEU A 120 -9.37 -7.63 4.62
CA LEU A 120 -8.37 -8.49 5.26
C LEU A 120 -8.59 -9.96 4.92
N PHE A 121 -9.84 -10.40 4.80
CA PHE A 121 -10.18 -11.74 4.35
C PHE A 121 -9.76 -11.99 2.89
N GLN A 122 -10.03 -11.05 1.99
CA GLN A 122 -9.54 -11.10 0.60
C GLN A 122 -8.01 -11.14 0.53
N LEU A 123 -7.34 -10.31 1.33
CA LEU A 123 -5.88 -10.32 1.46
C LEU A 123 -5.38 -11.68 1.96
N ALA A 124 -6.02 -12.27 2.97
CA ALA A 124 -5.65 -13.59 3.48
C ALA A 124 -5.77 -14.68 2.42
N ILE A 125 -6.85 -14.67 1.61
CA ILE A 125 -7.01 -15.59 0.47
C ILE A 125 -5.83 -15.44 -0.51
N LEU A 126 -5.46 -14.20 -0.87
CA LEU A 126 -4.34 -13.95 -1.77
C LEU A 126 -3.00 -14.41 -1.19
N LEU A 127 -2.77 -14.22 0.10
CA LEU A 127 -1.57 -14.70 0.78
C LEU A 127 -1.51 -16.23 0.78
N ILE A 128 -2.62 -16.91 1.02
CA ILE A 128 -2.69 -18.38 0.96
C ILE A 128 -2.35 -18.88 -0.45
N ILE A 129 -2.95 -18.29 -1.48
CA ILE A 129 -2.69 -18.68 -2.88
C ILE A 129 -1.24 -18.37 -3.27
N GLY A 130 -0.73 -17.20 -2.90
CA GLY A 130 0.62 -16.74 -3.24
C GLY A 130 1.74 -17.52 -2.54
N HIS A 131 1.53 -17.91 -1.28
CA HIS A 131 2.49 -18.69 -0.50
C HIS A 131 2.23 -20.20 -0.55
N PHE A 132 1.31 -20.66 -1.40
CA PHE A 132 1.00 -22.08 -1.50
C PHE A 132 2.24 -22.86 -1.97
N PRO A 133 2.52 -24.07 -1.44
CA PRO A 133 3.74 -24.80 -1.80
C PRO A 133 3.76 -25.24 -3.28
N TRP A 134 2.57 -25.44 -3.86
CA TRP A 134 2.41 -25.97 -5.21
C TRP A 134 2.46 -24.83 -6.24
N PRO A 135 3.38 -24.86 -7.23
CA PRO A 135 3.56 -23.77 -8.19
C PRO A 135 2.32 -23.56 -9.08
N VAL A 136 1.57 -24.62 -9.34
CA VAL A 136 0.32 -24.58 -10.12
C VAL A 136 -0.72 -23.66 -9.45
N ILE A 137 -0.82 -23.68 -8.12
CA ILE A 137 -1.77 -22.85 -7.38
C ILE A 137 -1.33 -21.39 -7.38
N ARG A 138 -0.03 -21.12 -7.26
CA ARG A 138 0.51 -19.75 -7.32
C ARG A 138 0.21 -19.05 -8.65
N LEU A 139 0.09 -19.80 -9.75
CA LEU A 139 -0.29 -19.25 -11.06
C LEU A 139 -1.70 -18.64 -11.08
N PHE A 140 -2.58 -19.06 -10.16
CA PHE A 140 -3.94 -18.50 -10.03
C PHE A 140 -4.00 -17.18 -9.26
N PHE A 141 -2.90 -16.73 -8.65
CA PHE A 141 -2.84 -15.45 -7.93
C PHE A 141 -3.41 -14.25 -8.73
N PRO A 142 -2.97 -13.98 -9.98
CA PRO A 142 -3.55 -12.90 -10.78
C PRO A 142 -5.04 -13.13 -11.12
N LEU A 143 -5.47 -14.38 -11.28
CA LEU A 143 -6.88 -14.68 -11.53
C LEU A 143 -7.76 -14.37 -10.32
N ALA A 144 -7.29 -14.72 -9.11
CA ALA A 144 -7.97 -14.39 -7.86
C ALA A 144 -8.13 -12.87 -7.69
N LEU A 145 -7.09 -12.10 -8.01
CA LEU A 145 -7.16 -10.63 -8.03
C LEU A 145 -8.23 -10.11 -9.00
N ILE A 146 -8.28 -10.65 -10.22
CA ILE A 146 -9.29 -10.25 -11.21
C ILE A 146 -10.70 -10.56 -10.72
N ILE A 147 -10.91 -11.68 -10.04
CA ILE A 147 -12.23 -12.08 -9.48
C ILE A 147 -12.68 -11.14 -8.36
N PHE A 148 -11.76 -10.51 -7.62
CA PHE A 148 -12.13 -9.55 -6.58
C PHE A 148 -12.70 -8.24 -7.12
N ILE A 149 -12.40 -7.88 -8.37
CA ILE A 149 -12.94 -6.68 -9.03
C ILE A 149 -14.48 -6.77 -9.20
N PRO A 150 -15.05 -7.79 -9.88
CA PRO A 150 -16.50 -7.94 -9.99
C PRO A 150 -17.13 -8.29 -8.64
N LEU A 151 -16.42 -8.98 -7.74
CA LEU A 151 -16.90 -9.22 -6.38
C LEU A 151 -17.17 -7.89 -5.66
N ARG A 152 -16.24 -6.93 -5.75
CA ARG A 152 -16.46 -5.57 -5.23
C ARG A 152 -17.60 -4.86 -5.97
N ALA A 153 -17.60 -4.89 -7.30
CA ALA A 153 -18.57 -4.11 -8.09
C ALA A 153 -20.02 -4.60 -7.93
N LEU A 154 -20.24 -5.90 -7.71
CA LEU A 154 -21.58 -6.50 -7.66
C LEU A 154 -22.03 -6.80 -6.23
N ILE A 155 -21.15 -7.36 -5.40
CA ILE A 155 -21.55 -7.88 -4.09
C ILE A 155 -21.53 -6.79 -3.02
N PHE A 156 -20.57 -5.86 -3.06
CA PHE A 156 -20.46 -4.83 -2.02
C PHE A 156 -21.67 -3.87 -2.02
N PRO A 157 -22.19 -3.39 -3.17
CA PRO A 157 -23.39 -2.55 -3.20
C PRO A 157 -24.67 -3.26 -2.74
N CYS A 158 -24.70 -4.60 -2.75
CA CYS A 158 -25.82 -5.37 -2.21
C CYS A 158 -25.79 -5.48 -0.69
N ILE A 159 -24.60 -5.44 -0.07
CA ILE A 159 -24.40 -5.63 1.37
C ILE A 159 -24.33 -4.27 2.10
N PHE A 160 -23.73 -3.26 1.47
CA PHE A 160 -23.48 -1.95 2.03
C PHE A 160 -24.22 -0.86 1.26
N LYS A 161 -24.67 0.18 1.98
CA LYS A 161 -25.24 1.37 1.32
C LYS A 161 -24.16 2.07 0.48
N VAL A 162 -24.54 2.48 -0.73
CA VAL A 162 -23.65 3.16 -1.69
C VAL A 162 -23.02 4.41 -1.07
N GLU A 163 -23.79 5.20 -0.32
CA GLU A 163 -23.30 6.39 0.39
C GLU A 163 -22.14 6.09 1.35
N HIS A 164 -22.19 4.95 2.05
CA HIS A 164 -21.11 4.55 2.96
C HIS A 164 -19.87 4.08 2.20
N LEU A 165 -20.05 3.40 1.06
CA LEU A 165 -18.96 2.97 0.20
C LEU A 165 -18.23 4.18 -0.40
N GLU A 166 -18.96 5.19 -0.89
CA GLU A 166 -18.35 6.41 -1.43
C GLU A 166 -17.51 7.17 -0.40
N ILE A 167 -17.96 7.23 0.86
CA ILE A 167 -17.20 7.89 1.93
C ILE A 167 -15.97 7.07 2.35
N ILE A 168 -16.07 5.74 2.37
CA ILE A 168 -14.98 4.84 2.77
C ILE A 168 -13.91 4.72 1.67
N ASP A 169 -14.34 4.74 0.40
CA ASP A 169 -13.46 4.64 -0.75
C ASP A 169 -12.73 5.95 -1.02
N GLY A 170 -13.31 7.08 -0.59
CA GLY A 170 -12.67 8.39 -0.62
C GLY A 170 -12.37 8.86 -2.04
N VAL A 171 -13.10 9.87 -2.51
CA VAL A 171 -12.55 10.72 -3.57
C VAL A 171 -11.40 11.49 -2.95
N HIS A 172 -10.17 11.00 -3.18
CA HIS A 172 -8.92 11.69 -2.87
C HIS A 172 -8.85 13.06 -3.55
#